data_AF-A0A2K3NKK1-F1
#
_entry.id   AF-A0A2K3NKK1-F1
#
_cell.length_a   1.000
_cell.length_b   1.000
_cell.length_c   1.000
_cell.angle_alpha   90.00
_cell.angle_beta   90.00
_cell.angle_gamma   90.00
#
_symmetry.space_group_name_H-M   'P 1'
#
loop_
_entity.id
_entity.type
_entity.pdbx_description
1 polymer ?
#
loop_
_entity_poly.entity_id
_entity_poly.type
_entity_poly.pdbx_seq_one_letter_code
_entity_poly.pdbx_strand_id
1 'polypeptide(L)' 'MVRVDSQKHIDFSLTSPFGGGLPGRVKRKNLKAAAKKASGGDGDEEDED' A
#
# COMPACT_ATOMS: atom_id res chain seq x y z
N MET A 1 -12.06 -9.52 23.54
CA MET A 1 -12.66 -10.77 23.03
C MET A 1 -13.72 -10.41 22.00
N VAL A 2 -13.67 -11.00 20.80
CA VAL A 2 -14.67 -10.74 19.75
C VAL A 2 -15.98 -11.44 20.11
N ARG A 3 -17.11 -10.79 19.84
CA ARG A 3 -18.44 -11.37 20.07
C ARG A 3 -18.72 -12.47 19.05
N VAL A 4 -19.46 -13.51 19.45
CA VAL A 4 -19.70 -14.71 18.62
C VAL A 4 -20.48 -14.39 17.34
N ASP A 5 -21.44 -13.46 17.42
CA ASP A 5 -22.18 -12.93 16.27
C ASP A 5 -21.29 -12.24 15.24
N SER A 6 -20.21 -11.62 15.70
CA SER A 6 -19.26 -10.83 14.91
C SER A 6 -18.16 -11.69 14.27
N GLN A 7 -18.00 -12.95 14.68
CA GLN A 7 -16.98 -13.87 14.15
C GLN A 7 -17.07 -14.02 12.62
N LYS A 8 -18.28 -14.05 12.07
CA LYS A 8 -18.52 -14.19 10.63
C LYS A 8 -18.24 -12.94 9.80
N HIS A 9 -18.06 -11.80 10.46
CA HIS A 9 -17.85 -10.50 9.83
C HIS A 9 -16.38 -10.06 9.91
N ILE A 10 -15.50 -10.94 10.38
CA ILE A 10 -14.07 -10.68 10.42
C ILE A 10 -13.50 -10.98 9.03
N ASP A 11 -13.12 -9.92 8.33
CA ASP A 11 -12.43 -9.98 7.05
C ASP A 11 -11.43 -8.82 6.93
N PHE A 12 -10.63 -8.80 5.87
CA PHE A 12 -9.82 -7.64 5.54
C PHE A 12 -10.71 -6.42 5.26
N SER A 13 -10.24 -5.23 5.64
CA SER A 13 -10.93 -4.01 5.24
C SER A 13 -10.89 -3.83 3.72
N LEU A 14 -11.90 -3.16 3.17
CA LEU A 14 -11.94 -2.79 1.74
C LEU A 14 -10.73 -1.96 1.29
N THR A 15 -10.10 -1.25 2.22
CA THR A 15 -8.92 -0.42 1.99
C THR A 15 -7.59 -1.15 2.23
N SER A 16 -7.63 -2.39 2.75
CA SER A 16 -6.46 -3.19 3.02
C SER A 16 -5.78 -3.61 1.71
N PRO A 17 -4.43 -3.60 1.63
CA PRO A 17 -3.71 -4.13 0.47
C PRO A 17 -4.07 -5.59 0.14
N PHE A 18 -4.50 -6.37 1.14
CA PHE A 18 -4.89 -7.77 0.96
C PHE A 18 -6.39 -7.94 0.63
N GLY A 19 -7.19 -6.89 0.83
CA GLY A 19 -8.63 -6.85 0.54
C GLY A 19 -8.97 -6.16 -0.79
N GLY A 20 -8.01 -6.02 -1.70
CA GLY A 20 -8.18 -5.30 -2.98
C GLY A 20 -7.97 -3.78 -2.91
N GLY A 21 -7.57 -3.26 -1.76
CA GLY A 21 -7.18 -1.87 -1.57
C GLY A 21 -5.81 -1.52 -2.17
N LEU A 22 -5.38 -0.28 -1.95
CA LEU A 22 -4.12 0.22 -2.49
C LEU A 22 -2.91 -0.55 -1.95
N PRO A 23 -1.83 -0.71 -2.75
CA PRO A 23 -0.58 -1.27 -2.27
C PRO A 23 -0.04 -0.54 -1.02
N GLY A 24 0.70 -1.28 -0.19
CA GLY A 24 1.37 -0.74 0.99
C GLY A 24 2.39 0.35 0.65
N ARG A 25 2.81 1.12 1.66
CA ARG A 25 3.68 2.31 1.51
C ARG A 25 4.92 2.04 0.66
N VAL A 26 5.68 0.99 0.98
CA VAL A 26 6.93 0.64 0.27
C VAL A 26 6.67 0.32 -1.21
N LYS A 27 5.65 -0.50 -1.49
CA LYS A 27 5.27 -0.83 -2.87
C LYS A 27 4.84 0.42 -3.65
N ARG A 28 4.12 1.36 -3.01
CA ARG A 28 3.81 2.65 -3.64
C ARG A 28 5.04 3.53 -3.87
N LYS A 29 5.97 3.62 -2.91
CA LYS A 29 7.25 4.38 -3.06
C LYS A 29 8.01 3.83 -4.27
N ASN A 30 8.12 2.51 -4.40
CA ASN A 30 8.81 1.85 -5.50
C ASN A 30 8.09 2.06 -6.84
N LEU A 31 6.76 1.96 -6.89
CA LEU A 31 5.99 2.24 -8.11
C LEU A 31 6.13 3.70 -8.56
N LYS A 32 6.10 4.65 -7.62
CA LYS A 32 6.33 6.07 -7.92
C LYS A 32 7.75 6.31 -8.45
N ALA A 33 8.76 5.70 -7.81
CA ALA A 33 10.14 5.78 -8.26
C ALA A 33 10.30 5.18 -9.67
N ALA A 34 9.70 4.02 -9.93
CA ALA A 34 9.71 3.38 -11.25
C ALA A 34 9.02 4.23 -12.33
N ALA A 35 7.87 4.82 -12.01
CA ALA A 35 7.16 5.72 -12.92
C ALA A 35 7.97 6.99 -13.24
N LYS A 36 8.59 7.61 -12.22
CA LYS A 36 9.50 8.77 -12.40
C LYS A 36 10.70 8.43 -13.28
N LYS A 37 11.32 7.27 -13.05
CA LYS A 37 12.41 6.75 -13.90
C LYS A 37 11.97 6.51 -15.34
N ALA A 38 10.79 5.92 -15.54
CA ALA A 38 10.24 5.66 -16.87
C ALA A 38 9.88 6.95 -17.64
N SER A 39 9.52 8.03 -16.93
CA SER A 39 9.24 9.33 -17.55
C SER A 39 10.49 10.19 -17.78
N GLY A 40 11.71 9.63 -17.66
CA GLY A 40 12.96 10.35 -17.93
C GLY A 40 13.34 11.37 -16.86
N GLY A 41 12.75 11.30 -15.66
CA GLY A 41 13.14 12.10 -14.51
C GLY A 41 14.37 11.49 -13.85
N ASP A 42 15.55 11.94 -14.28
CA ASP A 42 16.79 11.78 -13.52
C ASP A 42 16.69 12.68 -12.27
N GLY A 43 16.85 12.09 -11.09
CA GLY A 43 16.55 12.77 -9.82
C GLY A 43 16.62 11.81 -8.65
N ASP A 44 17.83 11.33 -8.41
CA ASP A 44 18.31 10.86 -7.13
C ASP A 44 18.19 11.98 -6.09
N GLU A 45 17.14 11.97 -5.26
CA GLU A 45 17.08 12.72 -4.00
C GLU A 45 16.27 11.90 -2.99
N GLU A 46 17.01 11.35 -2.03
CA GLU A 46 16.77 11.40 -0.59
C GLU A 46 15.31 11.48 -0.11
N ASP A 47 14.90 10.44 0.62
CA ASP A 47 14.04 10.61 1.79
C ASP A 47 14.54 9.57 2.80
N GLU A 48 15.59 9.98 3.51
CA GLU A 48 15.80 9.68 4.93
C GLU A 48 14.61 10.23 5.72
N ASP A 49 13.71 9.32 6.13
CA ASP A 49 12.85 9.35 7.35
C ASP A 49 11.80 8.21 7.29
#